data_AF-A0A7X5N510-F1
#
_entry.id   AF-A0A7X5N510-F1
#
_cell.length_a   1.000
_cell.length_b   1.000
_cell.length_c   1.000
_cell.angle_alpha   90.00
_cell.angle_beta   90.00
_cell.angle_gamma   90.00
#
_symmetry.space_group_name_H-M   'P 1'
#
loop_
_entity.id
_entity.type
_entity.pdbx_description
1 polymer ?
#
loop_
_entity_poly.entity_id
_entity_poly.type
_entity_poly.pdbx_seq_one_letter_code
_entity_poly.pdbx_strand_id
1 'polypeptide(L)'
;ASITVEVLGDTTPEPDETFALQISGLTGALPATLSATGTILNDDFSLLPIHAIQGKGARSPLEGQVVATSGIVTARRSAGFFLQAPDAET
;
A
#
# COMPACT_ATOMS: atom_id res chain seq x y z
N ALA A 1 -29.91 -7.86 -7.29
CA ALA A 1 -29.66 -6.51 -6.74
C ALA A 1 -28.28 -6.51 -6.11
N SER A 2 -27.56 -5.39 -6.19
CA SER A 2 -26.20 -5.23 -5.65
C SER A 2 -26.09 -3.88 -4.95
N ILE A 3 -25.25 -3.81 -3.91
CA ILE A 3 -24.86 -2.58 -3.23
C ILE A 3 -23.37 -2.41 -3.50
N THR A 4 -23.00 -1.30 -4.13
CA THR A 4 -21.59 -0.98 -4.40
C THR A 4 -21.07 -0.08 -3.29
N VAL A 5 -19.90 -0.42 -2.75
CA VAL A 5 -19.16 0.39 -1.78
C VAL A 5 -17.84 0.77 -2.45
N GLU A 6 -17.62 2.07 -2.67
CA GLU A 6 -16.38 2.56 -3.25
C GLU A 6 -15.33 2.74 -2.14
N VAL A 7 -14.08 2.37 -2.45
CA VAL A 7 -12.92 2.62 -1.58
C VAL A 7 -12.28 3.93 -2.02
N LEU A 8 -12.09 4.86 -1.08
CA LEU A 8 -11.38 6.11 -1.30
C LEU A 8 -9.93 5.90 -0.82
N GLY A 9 -9.02 5.58 -1.73
CA GLY A 9 -7.60 5.37 -1.39
C GLY A 9 -6.77 6.66 -1.46
N ASP A 10 -5.63 6.66 -0.77
CA ASP A 10 -4.57 7.65 -0.94
C ASP A 10 -3.17 7.02 -1.07
N THR A 11 -2.11 7.63 -0.52
CA THR A 11 -0.73 7.13 -0.59
C THR A 11 -0.05 7.04 0.79
N THR A 12 -0.79 7.36 1.85
CA THR A 12 -0.32 7.43 3.22
C THR A 12 -0.45 6.03 3.82
N PRO A 13 0.64 5.41 4.29
CA PRO A 13 0.54 4.09 4.89
C PRO A 13 -0.34 4.09 6.14
N GLU A 14 -1.39 3.28 6.10
CA GLU A 14 -2.40 3.14 7.15
C GLU A 14 -2.56 1.66 7.55
N PRO A 15 -3.14 1.34 8.72
CA PRO A 15 -3.53 -0.03 9.04
C PRO A 15 -4.74 -0.48 8.20
N ASP A 16 -4.96 -1.80 8.08
CA ASP A 16 -6.20 -2.34 7.53
C ASP A 16 -7.42 -1.84 8.33
N GLU A 17 -8.50 -1.49 7.62
CA GLU A 17 -9.70 -0.89 8.19
C GLU A 17 -10.92 -1.79 8.00
N THR A 18 -11.92 -1.68 8.88
CA THR A 18 -13.14 -2.49 8.79
C THR A 18 -14.39 -1.62 8.79
N PHE A 19 -15.35 -1.97 7.94
CA PHE A 19 -16.68 -1.38 7.96
C PHE A 19 -17.75 -2.46 8.07
N ALA A 20 -18.92 -2.09 8.60
CA ALA A 20 -20.06 -2.98 8.74
C ALA A 20 -21.21 -2.49 7.86
N LEU A 21 -21.79 -3.41 7.09
CA LEU A 21 -23.07 -3.24 6.42
C LEU A 21 -24.16 -3.87 7.28
N GLN A 22 -25.23 -3.12 7.57
CA GLN A 22 -26.43 -3.62 8.25
C GLN A 22 -27.68 -3.33 7.43
N ILE A 23 -28.51 -4.35 7.22
CA ILE A 23 -29.77 -4.26 6.49
C ILE A 23 -30.92 -4.26 7.51
N SER A 24 -31.83 -3.29 7.39
CA SER A 24 -33.01 -3.14 8.27
C SER A 24 -34.28 -2.85 7.46
N GLY A 25 -35.45 -2.89 8.11
CA GLY A 25 -36.73 -2.51 7.49
C GLY A 25 -37.29 -3.54 6.49
N LEU A 26 -36.89 -4.80 6.58
CA LEU A 26 -37.37 -5.85 5.68
C LEU A 26 -38.84 -6.19 5.94
N THR A 27 -39.60 -6.38 4.86
CA THR A 27 -40.98 -6.87 4.88
C THR A 27 -41.11 -8.05 3.92
N GLY A 28 -41.85 -9.09 4.32
CA GLY A 28 -42.12 -10.26 3.46
C GLY A 28 -40.94 -11.22 3.22
N ALA A 29 -39.81 -11.05 3.90
CA ALA A 29 -38.65 -11.93 3.80
C ALA A 29 -38.00 -12.16 5.18
N LEU A 30 -37.39 -13.33 5.36
CA LEU A 30 -36.65 -13.71 6.57
C LEU A 30 -35.25 -14.24 6.19
N PRO A 31 -34.31 -13.35 5.82
CA PRO A 31 -32.98 -13.77 5.40
C PRO A 31 -32.15 -14.29 6.58
N ALA A 32 -31.24 -15.22 6.29
CA ALA A 32 -30.35 -15.82 7.28
C ALA A 32 -29.27 -14.84 7.81
N THR A 33 -28.94 -13.81 7.03
CA THR A 33 -27.95 -12.79 7.39
C THR A 33 -28.44 -11.40 7.03
N LEU A 34 -28.16 -10.44 7.91
CA LEU A 34 -28.49 -9.02 7.73
C LEU A 34 -27.29 -8.11 7.94
N SER A 35 -26.16 -8.69 8.30
CA SER A 35 -24.92 -7.98 8.51
C SER A 35 -23.80 -8.61 7.70
N ALA A 36 -22.88 -7.76 7.27
CA ALA A 36 -21.61 -8.15 6.68
C ALA A 36 -20.52 -7.21 7.18
N THR A 37 -19.32 -7.73 7.36
CA THR A 37 -18.12 -6.93 7.61
C THR A 37 -17.27 -6.97 6.36
N GLY A 38 -16.83 -5.80 5.90
CA GLY A 38 -15.81 -5.65 4.86
C GLY A 38 -14.51 -5.15 5.48
N THR A 39 -13.40 -5.53 4.86
CA THR A 39 -12.05 -5.04 5.21
C THR A 39 -11.49 -4.27 4.03
N ILE A 40 -10.96 -3.08 4.29
CA ILE A 40 -10.14 -2.30 3.37
C ILE A 40 -8.69 -2.63 3.74
N LEU A 41 -7.98 -3.28 2.81
CA LEU A 41 -6.60 -3.67 3.02
C LEU A 41 -5.68 -2.51 2.63
N ASN A 42 -4.69 -2.22 3.47
CA ASN A 42 -3.68 -1.22 3.15
C ASN A 42 -2.75 -1.74 2.04
N ASP A 43 -2.68 -1.00 0.94
CA ASP A 43 -1.74 -1.22 -0.17
C ASP A 43 -0.68 -0.11 -0.31
N ASP A 44 -0.61 0.79 0.67
CA ASP A 44 0.33 1.89 0.70
C ASP A 44 1.68 1.55 1.31
N PHE A 45 2.75 2.16 0.76
CA PHE A 45 4.14 1.96 1.18
C PHE A 45 4.85 3.30 1.39
N SER A 46 5.66 3.38 2.46
CA SER A 46 6.55 4.54 2.63
C SER A 46 7.70 4.49 1.62
N LEU A 47 7.86 5.58 0.85
CA LEU A 47 9.03 5.75 0.02
C LEU A 47 10.26 6.06 0.88
N LEU A 48 11.30 5.26 0.72
CA LEU A 48 12.58 5.46 1.38
C LEU A 48 13.59 6.09 0.41
N PRO A 49 14.37 7.08 0.86
CA PRO A 49 15.44 7.61 0.03
C PRO A 49 16.54 6.56 -0.17
N ILE A 50 17.20 6.61 -1.32
CA ILE A 50 18.19 5.59 -1.70
C ILE A 50 19.34 5.50 -0.68
N HIS A 51 19.76 6.62 -0.07
CA HIS A 51 20.81 6.61 0.96
C HIS A 51 20.41 5.83 2.22
N ALA A 52 19.13 5.86 2.62
CA ALA A 52 18.63 5.11 3.78
C ALA A 52 18.57 3.61 3.48
N ILE A 53 18.20 3.26 2.25
CA ILE A 53 18.22 1.86 1.77
C ILE A 53 19.66 1.34 1.71
N GLN A 54 20.61 2.13 1.22
CA GLN A 54 22.02 1.75 1.17
C GLN A 54 22.62 1.65 2.57
N GLY A 55 22.34 2.63 3.43
CA GLY A 55 22.94 2.79 4.74
C GLY A 55 24.45 3.11 4.68
N LYS A 56 25.09 3.16 5.85
CA LYS A 56 26.53 3.49 6.00
C LYS A 56 27.45 2.26 5.95
N GLY A 57 26.88 1.06 5.94
CA GLY A 57 27.61 -0.21 6.03
C GLY A 57 27.88 -0.86 4.68
N ALA A 58 28.54 -2.03 4.71
CA ALA A 58 28.74 -2.85 3.52
C ALA A 58 27.46 -3.55 3.01
N ARG A 59 26.38 -3.51 3.80
CA ARG A 59 25.06 -4.07 3.48
C ARG A 59 23.96 -3.10 3.89
N SER A 60 22.82 -3.22 3.23
CA SER A 60 21.62 -2.45 3.54
C SER A 60 21.16 -2.73 4.99
N PRO A 61 20.77 -1.70 5.76
CA PRO A 61 20.10 -1.91 7.04
C PRO A 61 18.69 -2.52 6.89
N LEU A 62 18.19 -2.62 5.66
CA LEU A 62 16.88 -3.16 5.30
C LEU A 62 16.99 -4.51 4.57
N GLU A 63 18.12 -5.21 4.72
CA GLU A 63 18.32 -6.55 4.15
C GLU A 63 17.16 -7.48 4.53
N GLY A 64 16.50 -8.08 3.54
CA GLY A 64 15.34 -8.96 3.70
C GLY A 64 13.97 -8.25 3.80
N GLN A 65 13.93 -6.92 3.79
CA GLN A 65 12.69 -6.15 3.77
C GLN A 65 12.32 -5.74 2.34
N VAL A 66 11.02 -5.67 2.06
CA VAL A 66 10.52 -5.04 0.84
C VAL A 66 10.58 -3.53 1.03
N VAL A 67 11.21 -2.83 0.08
CA VAL A 67 11.37 -1.37 0.13
C VAL A 67 10.83 -0.74 -1.15
N ALA A 68 10.20 0.43 -1.02
CA ALA A 68 9.79 1.26 -2.13
C ALA A 68 10.69 2.51 -2.19
N THR A 69 11.12 2.90 -3.39
CA THR A 69 11.96 4.09 -3.60
C THR A 69 11.64 4.75 -4.93
N SER A 70 11.90 6.05 -5.02
CA SER A 70 11.80 6.83 -6.25
C SER A 70 13.15 7.48 -6.54
N GLY A 71 13.50 7.61 -7.82
CA GLY A 71 14.76 8.18 -8.25
C GLY A 71 14.82 8.40 -9.75
N ILE A 72 15.90 9.01 -10.21
CA ILE A 72 16.17 9.27 -11.62
C ILE A 72 16.85 8.02 -12.23
N VAL A 73 16.31 7.51 -13.33
CA VAL A 73 16.96 6.45 -14.12
C VAL A 73 18.14 7.04 -14.88
N THR A 74 19.36 6.71 -14.48
CA THR A 74 20.58 7.24 -15.13
C THR A 74 21.25 6.28 -16.10
N ALA A 75 20.88 5.00 -16.04
CA ALA A 75 21.28 4.01 -17.02
C ALA A 75 20.29 2.85 -17.11
N ARG A 76 20.17 2.27 -18.30
CA ARG A 76 19.49 0.99 -18.55
C ARG A 76 20.50 -0.04 -19.03
N ARG A 77 20.36 -1.29 -18.60
CA ARG A 77 21.10 -2.47 -19.06
C ARG A 77 20.13 -3.58 -19.42
N SER A 78 20.63 -4.69 -19.95
CA SER A 78 19.82 -5.84 -20.36
C SER A 78 19.01 -6.45 -19.22
N ALA A 79 19.46 -6.32 -17.96
CA ALA A 79 18.82 -6.90 -16.79
C ALA A 79 18.35 -5.86 -15.74
N GLY A 80 18.21 -4.59 -16.10
CA GLY A 80 17.68 -3.59 -15.17
C GLY A 80 18.03 -2.15 -15.48
N PHE A 81 17.82 -1.29 -14.47
CA PHE A 81 18.12 0.13 -14.49
C PHE A 81 18.92 0.54 -13.26
N PHE A 82 19.68 1.63 -13.38
CA PHE A 82 20.34 2.29 -12.27
C PHE A 82 19.50 3.49 -11.85
N LEU A 83 19.19 3.58 -10.56
CA LEU A 83 18.51 4.74 -9.97
C LEU A 83 19.51 5.57 -9.16
N GLN A 84 19.38 6.89 -9.22
CA GLN A 84 20.05 7.82 -8.34
C GLN A 84 19.03 8.76 -7.68
N ALA A 85 19.36 9.24 -6.48
CA ALA A 85 18.58 10.28 -5.84
C ALA A 85 18.77 11.61 -6.60
N PRO A 86 17.73 12.45 -6.70
CA PRO A 86 17.81 13.74 -7.38
C PRO A 86 18.69 14.77 -6.65
N ASP A 87 18.90 14.56 -5.35
CA ASP A 87 19.70 15.38 -4.45
C ASP A 87 20.98 14.66 -3.99
N ALA A 88 21.97 15.45 -3.60
CA ALA A 88 23.24 14.95 -3.06
C ALA A 88 23.20 14.72 -1.54
N GLU A 89 22.01 14.72 -0.92
CA GLU A 89 21.91 14.77 0.54
C GLU A 89 22.15 13.41 1.22
N THR A 90 23.00 13.54 2.24
CA THR A 90 23.59 12.54 3.15
C THR A 90 22.61 11.87 4.10
#